data_AF-A0A1A7QKI6-F1
#
_entry.id   AF-A0A1A7QKI6-F1
#
_cell.length_a   1.000
_cell.length_b   1.000
_cell.length_c   1.000
_cell.angle_alpha   90.00
_cell.angle_beta   90.00
_cell.angle_gamma   90.00
#
_symmetry.space_group_name_H-M   'P 1'
#
loop_
_entity.id
_entity.type
_entity.pdbx_description
1 polymer ?
#
loop_
_entity_poly.entity_id
_entity_poly.type
_entity_poly.pdbx_seq_one_letter_code
_entity_poly.pdbx_strand_id
1 'polypeptide(L)' 'MALAALVWVLEDERRAERLLTLSGLTPDQLRDGLTDTAVLSAVLDFLAAHEPDLLAAAAALGVPPERIVAAQRSLSA' A
#
# COMPACT_ATOMS: atom_id res chain seq x y z
N MET A 1 9.56 -3.42 0.26
CA MET A 1 8.98 -2.06 0.20
C MET A 1 7.48 -2.10 0.33
N ALA A 2 6.75 -2.82 -0.54
CA ALA A 2 5.30 -2.98 -0.43
C ALA A 2 4.81 -3.47 0.94
N LEU A 3 5.49 -4.45 1.54
CA LEU A 3 5.14 -4.91 2.89
C LEU A 3 5.30 -3.84 3.97
N ALA A 4 6.33 -2.99 3.89
CA ALA A 4 6.53 -1.90 4.85
C ALA A 4 5.46 -0.81 4.68
N ALA A 5 5.08 -0.52 3.43
CA ALA A 5 3.96 0.35 3.12
C ALA A 5 2.62 -0.21 3.64
N LEU A 6 2.40 -1.53 3.52
CA LEU A 6 1.23 -2.21 4.08
C LEU A 6 1.19 -2.06 5.60
N VAL A 7 2.30 -2.29 6.30
CA VAL A 7 2.37 -2.09 7.76
C VAL A 7 1.96 -0.67 8.13
N TRP A 8 2.50 0.35 7.45
CA TRP A 8 2.12 1.74 7.68
C TRP A 8 0.64 2.04 7.44
N VAL A 9 0.03 1.42 6.41
CA VAL A 9 -1.43 1.53 6.18
C VAL A 9 -2.21 0.90 7.32
N LEU A 10 -1.76 -0.24 7.84
CA LEU A 10 -2.44 -0.98 8.91
C LEU A 10 -2.25 -0.38 10.31
N GLU A 11 -1.30 0.53 10.50
CA GLU A 11 -1.12 1.27 11.76
C GLU A 11 -2.26 2.28 12.05
N ASP A 12 -3.10 2.57 11.06
CA ASP A 12 -4.25 3.48 11.21
C ASP A 12 -5.52 2.82 10.67
N GLU A 13 -6.50 2.67 11.56
CA GLU A 13 -7.76 2.00 11.27
C GLU A 13 -8.51 2.64 10.09
N ARG A 14 -8.45 3.97 9.93
CA ARG A 14 -9.13 4.68 8.84
C ARG A 14 -8.42 4.46 7.51
N ARG A 15 -7.08 4.34 7.51
CA ARG A 15 -6.33 3.97 6.30
C ARG A 15 -6.61 2.52 5.92
N ALA A 16 -6.63 1.61 6.89
CA ALA A 16 -6.95 0.20 6.67
C ALA A 16 -8.37 0.01 6.10
N GLU A 17 -9.39 0.62 6.71
CA GLU A 17 -10.78 0.58 6.22
C GLU A 17 -10.90 1.11 4.78
N ARG A 18 -10.22 2.24 4.50
CA ARG A 18 -10.23 2.84 3.16
C ARG A 18 -9.53 1.95 2.14
N LEU A 19 -8.40 1.33 2.49
CA LEU A 19 -7.70 0.36 1.63
C LEU A 19 -8.65 -0.78 1.26
N LEU A 20 -9.30 -1.42 2.24
CA LEU A 20 -10.21 -2.54 1.99
C LEU A 20 -11.40 -2.12 1.13
N THR A 21 -11.97 -0.95 1.40
CA THR A 21 -13.10 -0.39 0.66
C THR A 21 -12.75 -0.10 -0.81
N LEU A 22 -11.57 0.46 -1.07
CA LEU A 22 -11.17 0.87 -2.41
C LEU A 22 -10.55 -0.26 -3.23
N SER A 23 -9.85 -1.20 -2.59
CA SER A 23 -9.23 -2.34 -3.27
C SER A 23 -10.18 -3.54 -3.43
N GLY A 24 -11.26 -3.59 -2.66
CA GLY A 24 -12.18 -4.73 -2.60
C GLY A 24 -11.61 -5.94 -1.86
N LEU A 25 -10.43 -5.80 -1.24
CA LEU A 25 -9.83 -6.85 -0.42
C LEU A 25 -10.58 -7.00 0.91
N THR A 26 -10.61 -8.23 1.42
CA THR A 26 -11.00 -8.53 2.80
C THR A 26 -9.77 -8.62 3.72
N PRO A 27 -9.95 -8.48 5.04
CA PRO A 27 -8.85 -8.69 5.99
C PRO A 27 -8.16 -10.05 5.87
N ASP A 28 -8.91 -11.10 5.55
CA ASP A 28 -8.36 -12.45 5.39
C ASP A 28 -7.55 -12.57 4.10
N GLN A 29 -8.05 -12.02 2.98
CA GLN A 29 -7.28 -11.94 1.73
C GLN A 29 -5.99 -11.15 1.90
N LEU A 30 -6.01 -10.10 2.72
CA LEU A 30 -4.82 -9.29 3.01
C LEU A 30 -3.78 -10.07 3.84
N ARG A 31 -4.22 -10.87 4.82
CA ARG A 31 -3.33 -11.73 5.64
C ARG A 31 -2.76 -12.89 4.85
N ASP A 32 -3.57 -13.54 4.03
CA ASP A 32 -3.14 -14.67 3.20
C ASP A 32 -2.27 -14.21 2.04
N GLY A 33 -2.49 -12.97 1.56
CA GLY A 33 -1.79 -12.36 0.43
C GLY A 33 -0.54 -11.55 0.77
N LEU A 34 0.05 -11.67 1.96
CA LEU A 34 1.25 -10.90 2.34
C LEU A 34 2.45 -11.11 1.41
N THR A 35 2.48 -12.23 0.69
CA THR A 35 3.48 -12.55 -0.34
C THR A 35 2.92 -12.51 -1.75
N ASP A 36 1.65 -12.18 -1.93
CA ASP A 36 0.99 -12.11 -3.22
C ASP A 36 1.27 -10.75 -3.88
N THR A 37 1.88 -10.79 -5.05
CA THR A 37 2.18 -9.62 -5.88
C THR A 37 0.94 -8.78 -6.16
N ALA A 38 -0.23 -9.40 -6.39
CA ALA A 38 -1.47 -8.68 -6.67
C ALA A 38 -1.95 -7.87 -5.46
N VAL A 39 -1.88 -8.47 -4.26
CA VAL A 39 -2.24 -7.80 -3.00
C VAL A 39 -1.25 -6.66 -2.70
N LEU A 40 0.05 -6.93 -2.85
CA LEU A 40 1.08 -5.92 -2.67
C LEU A 40 0.99 -4.77 -3.68
N SER A 41 0.59 -5.06 -4.93
CA SER A 41 0.30 -4.03 -5.94
C SER A 41 -0.88 -3.16 -5.50
N ALA A 42 -1.99 -3.77 -5.08
CA ALA A 42 -3.19 -3.03 -4.65
C ALA A 42 -2.92 -2.06 -3.49
N VAL A 43 -2.03 -2.42 -2.56
CA VAL A 43 -1.59 -1.52 -1.47
C VAL A 43 -0.82 -0.32 -2.02
N LEU A 44 0.10 -0.55 -2.96
CA LEU A 44 0.88 0.52 -3.56
C LEU A 44 0.01 1.41 -4.48
N ASP A 45 -0.95 0.83 -5.19
CA ASP A 45 -1.95 1.54 -5.99
C ASP A 45 -2.81 2.44 -5.10
N PHE A 46 -3.26 1.95 -3.94
CA PHE A 46 -3.97 2.74 -2.93
C PHE A 46 -3.19 3.97 -2.50
N LEU A 47 -1.88 3.82 -2.19
CA LEU A 47 -1.04 4.96 -1.82
C LEU A 47 -0.82 5.92 -2.99
N ALA A 48 -0.54 5.39 -4.19
CA ALA A 48 -0.31 6.21 -5.37
C ALA A 48 -1.57 6.99 -5.81
N ALA A 49 -2.76 6.48 -5.51
CA ALA A 49 -4.04 7.15 -5.79
C ALA A 49 -4.36 8.32 -4.86
N HIS A 50 -3.63 8.50 -3.74
CA HIS A 50 -3.85 9.59 -2.80
C HIS A 50 -2.53 10.26 -2.39
N GLU A 51 -2.22 11.41 -3.00
CA GLU A 51 -0.96 12.14 -2.78
C GLU A 51 -0.64 12.42 -1.29
N PRO A 52 -1.59 12.81 -0.42
CA PRO A 52 -1.30 12.98 1.00
C PRO A 52 -0.81 11.69 1.69
N ASP A 53 -1.42 10.54 1.39
CA ASP A 53 -0.97 9.26 1.93
C ASP A 53 0.37 8.85 1.35
N LEU A 54 0.58 9.08 0.06
CA LEU A 54 1.86 8.80 -0.61
C LEU A 54 3.01 9.55 0.07
N LEU A 55 2.85 10.85 0.29
CA LEU A 55 3.86 11.69 0.94
C LEU A 55 4.08 11.28 2.40
N ALA A 56 3.00 10.98 3.13
CA ALA A 56 3.08 10.57 4.53
C ALA A 56 3.75 9.20 4.70
N ALA A 57 3.40 8.22 3.84
CA ALA A 57 4.03 6.91 3.81
C ALA A 57 5.51 7.01 3.43
N ALA A 58 5.85 7.82 2.42
CA ALA A 58 7.24 8.07 2.00
C ALA A 58 8.07 8.65 3.14
N ALA A 59 7.53 9.65 3.85
CA ALA A 59 8.17 10.25 5.02
C ALA A 59 8.38 9.24 6.16
N ALA A 60 7.36 8.44 6.48
CA ALA A 60 7.44 7.42 7.53
C ALA A 60 8.44 6.30 7.19
N LEU A 61 8.54 5.92 5.92
CA LEU A 61 9.45 4.89 5.42
C LEU A 61 10.88 5.42 5.17
N GLY A 62 11.11 6.73 5.28
CA GLY A 62 12.41 7.35 5.02
C GLY A 62 12.87 7.23 3.57
N VAL A 63 11.93 7.20 2.62
CA VAL A 63 12.22 7.07 1.18
C VAL A 63 11.57 8.20 0.39
N PRO A 64 12.10 8.54 -0.79
CA PRO A 64 11.43 9.46 -1.70
C PRO A 64 10.11 8.85 -2.22
N PRO A 65 9.02 9.64 -2.40
CA PRO A 65 7.72 9.17 -2.91
C PRO A 65 7.81 8.42 -4.24
N GLU A 66 8.74 8.83 -5.11
CA GLU A 66 9.01 8.21 -6.40
C GLU A 66 9.41 6.74 -6.27
N ARG A 67 9.99 6.35 -5.13
CA ARG A 67 10.37 4.95 -4.85
C ARG A 67 9.14 4.07 -4.61
N ILE A 68 8.08 4.61 -4.02
CA ILE A 68 6.80 3.91 -3.83
C ILE A 68 6.12 3.72 -5.19
N VAL A 69 6.10 4.77 -6.02
CA VAL A 69 5.56 4.72 -7.39
C VAL A 69 6.36 3.75 -8.28
N ALA A 70 7.70 3.74 -8.16
CA ALA A 70 8.53 2.78 -8.90
C ALA A 70 8.27 1.33 -8.47
N ALA A 71 8.05 1.09 -7.17
CA ALA A 71 7.67 -0.21 -6.66
C ALA A 71 6.29 -0.64 -7.19
N GLN A 72 5.31 0.26 -7.25
CA GLN A 72 3.98 0.02 -7.83
C GLN A 72 4.11 -0.44 -9.29
N ARG A 73 4.82 0.34 -10.11
CA ARG A 73 5.05 0.01 -11.53
C ARG A 73 5.75 -1.32 -11.76
N SER A 74 6.60 -1.74 -10.82
CA SER A 74 7.33 -3.01 -10.92
C SER A 74 6.45 -4.22 -10.60
N LEU A 75 5.35 -4.05 -9.86
CA LEU A 75 4.41 -5.12 -9.51
C LEU A 75 3.21 -5.18 -10.48
N SER A 76 2.90 -4.07 -11.17
CA SER A 76 1.82 -3.99 -12.15
C SER A 76 2.23 -4.39 -13.58
N ALA A 77 3.50 -4.71 -13.81
CA ALA A 77 4.08 -5.08 -15.10
C ALA A 77 4.24 -6.60 -15.23
#